data_AF-A0A0B3Y9Q8-F1
#
_entry.id   AF-A0A0B3Y9Q8-F1
#
_cell.length_a   1.000
_cell.length_b   1.000
_cell.length_c   1.000
_cell.angle_alpha   90.00
_cell.angle_beta   90.00
_cell.angle_gamma   90.00
#
_symmetry.space_group_name_H-M   'P 1'
#
loop_
_entity.id
_entity.type
_entity.pdbx_description
1 polymer ?
#
loop_
_entity_poly.entity_id
_entity_poly.type
_entity_poly.pdbx_seq_one_letter_code
_entity_poly.pdbx_strand_id
1 'polypeptide(L)'
;MAVRNKFKYGLLAFLVSAALTGCGLDGDDGAQGETGAQGPQGEQGEPGTDGSDGTDASIGIAMDIVGRAFLGNQTAAEIVQYHAGTSTIYATNGETNTIAVIDASSVNTATMSDPINTTTLTPTTIALPADINGVTLGSLTSIAISGDLMAVSVPADVKTDNGYVLFYNGLDSSAPAFLDSVEVGALPDMVTFTPDGGKVLVANEGEPSDDYTIDPEGSITVINILASGEPEETGTTIGFTAFNGTEADLMAQGMMFPNPAGQTINGTVITSTVAKDLEPEYITATNDVAYVSLQENNGLAILDLEELTVDVVGLGTKSWAGLNIDIQENDAVSFGQYTGLYGVYQPDTIANFTWKDAIFIVTANEGDAREYFFEAADAAACTAAGGVDFDEDDGCLAYTDEVKVEDLTAAANSELAMLQATGEADDLRVTSAMGDADGNGEYDAAYAYGARSFTIWDQNGLVVYDSGDDFERITASVHGAQFNNGDDENAGDSRSENKGPEPEALTVGQVGDRTYAFIGTERMGGIFVYDVTNPYDVQFAEYVINRDLTEGLTSDDVIGDLAPESLVFVSAEDSPSGVPLLVVGNEVSGTVTVWQINQL
;
A
#
# COMPACT_ATOMS: atom_id res chain seq x y z
N MET A 1 -61.80 34.56 12.17
CA MET A 1 -62.57 34.75 10.92
C MET A 1 -61.58 35.01 9.79
N ALA A 2 -61.30 34.02 8.95
CA ALA A 2 -60.79 34.22 7.58
C ALA A 2 -60.79 32.87 6.82
N VAL A 3 -61.90 32.13 6.89
CA VAL A 3 -62.20 31.07 5.91
C VAL A 3 -62.95 31.75 4.78
N ARG A 4 -62.22 32.20 3.75
CA ARG A 4 -62.70 32.54 2.39
C ARG A 4 -61.58 33.26 1.65
N ASN A 5 -60.68 32.52 0.99
CA ASN A 5 -59.94 33.01 -0.18
C ASN A 5 -59.07 31.97 -0.92
N LYS A 6 -59.42 30.67 -0.87
CA LYS A 6 -58.71 29.62 -1.64
C LYS A 6 -59.60 28.86 -2.63
N PHE A 7 -60.55 29.55 -3.26
CA PHE A 7 -61.46 28.94 -4.25
C PHE A 7 -61.53 29.67 -5.59
N LYS A 8 -60.49 30.46 -5.94
CA LYS A 8 -60.45 31.24 -7.19
C LYS A 8 -59.19 31.07 -8.06
N TYR A 9 -58.27 30.17 -7.70
CA TYR A 9 -57.09 29.88 -8.54
C TYR A 9 -57.03 28.43 -9.05
N GLY A 10 -57.98 27.56 -8.68
CA GLY A 10 -58.06 26.17 -9.17
C GLY A 10 -58.91 25.97 -10.44
N LEU A 11 -59.65 26.98 -10.90
CA LEU A 11 -60.61 26.83 -12.02
C LEU A 11 -60.11 27.44 -13.35
N LEU A 12 -58.90 28.02 -13.38
CA LEU A 12 -58.32 28.65 -14.58
C LEU A 12 -57.19 27.83 -15.22
N ALA A 13 -56.66 26.82 -14.52
CA ALA A 13 -55.67 25.89 -15.07
C ALA A 13 -56.30 24.66 -15.78
N PHE A 14 -57.61 24.45 -15.62
CA PHE A 14 -58.34 23.31 -16.22
C PHE A 14 -59.06 23.65 -17.54
N LEU A 15 -58.91 24.88 -18.05
CA LEU A 15 -59.62 25.38 -19.25
C LEU A 15 -58.70 25.78 -20.41
N VAL A 16 -57.40 25.48 -20.33
CA VAL A 16 -56.42 25.70 -21.42
C VAL A 16 -56.02 24.38 -22.10
N SER A 17 -56.47 23.23 -21.60
CA SER A 17 -56.21 21.89 -22.15
C SER A 17 -57.31 21.36 -23.09
N ALA A 18 -58.26 22.19 -23.52
CA ALA A 18 -59.43 21.76 -24.32
C ALA A 18 -59.68 22.61 -25.59
N ALA A 19 -58.61 23.04 -26.27
CA ALA A 19 -58.74 23.66 -27.59
C ALA A 19 -57.55 23.29 -28.48
N LEU A 20 -57.59 22.08 -29.06
CA LEU A 20 -56.99 21.69 -30.35
C LEU A 20 -57.37 20.23 -30.65
N THR A 21 -58.67 19.97 -30.77
CA THR A 21 -59.23 18.78 -31.43
C THR A 21 -59.88 19.24 -32.72
N GLY A 22 -59.27 18.94 -33.86
CA GLY A 22 -59.85 19.27 -35.16
C GLY A 22 -58.87 19.27 -36.31
N CYS A 23 -58.36 18.10 -36.68
CA CYS A 23 -57.94 17.73 -38.03
C CYS A 23 -57.81 16.19 -38.08
N GLY A 24 -58.92 15.50 -38.32
CA GLY A 24 -58.94 14.08 -38.64
C GLY A 24 -59.35 13.92 -40.10
N LEU A 25 -58.35 13.75 -40.97
CA LEU A 25 -58.48 13.23 -42.34
C LEU A 25 -57.13 12.62 -42.71
N ASP A 26 -56.78 11.50 -42.07
CA ASP A 26 -55.75 10.60 -42.60
C ASP A 26 -56.44 9.72 -43.65
N GLY A 27 -55.99 9.83 -44.90
CA GLY A 27 -56.36 8.87 -45.93
C GLY A 27 -55.67 7.53 -45.66
N ASP A 28 -56.28 6.43 -46.09
CA ASP A 28 -55.63 5.12 -46.05
C ASP A 28 -54.25 5.19 -46.71
N ASP A 29 -53.20 4.85 -45.96
CA ASP A 29 -51.86 4.72 -46.51
C ASP A 29 -51.86 3.64 -47.61
N GLY A 30 -51.30 3.97 -48.78
CA GLY A 30 -51.10 3.01 -49.85
C GLY A 30 -50.15 1.89 -49.40
N ALA A 31 -50.33 0.68 -49.96
CA ALA A 31 -49.47 -0.45 -49.66
C ALA A 31 -47.98 -0.08 -49.80
N GLN A 32 -47.19 -0.41 -48.77
CA GLN A 32 -45.74 -0.20 -48.74
C GLN A 32 -45.09 -0.90 -49.94
N GLY A 33 -44.41 -0.14 -50.80
CA GLY A 33 -43.61 -0.69 -51.88
C GLY A 33 -42.41 -1.46 -51.34
N GLU A 34 -41.89 -2.42 -52.11
CA GLU A 34 -40.69 -3.17 -51.74
C GLU A 34 -39.51 -2.22 -51.47
N THR A 35 -38.81 -2.46 -50.36
CA THR A 35 -37.61 -1.71 -49.97
C THR A 35 -36.57 -1.82 -51.09
N GLY A 36 -36.21 -0.70 -51.71
CA GLY A 36 -35.13 -0.66 -52.70
C GLY A 36 -33.79 -1.10 -52.09
N ALA A 37 -32.96 -1.78 -52.87
CA ALA A 37 -31.64 -2.22 -52.42
C ALA A 37 -30.81 -1.05 -51.89
N GLN A 38 -30.24 -1.22 -50.69
CA GLN A 38 -29.32 -0.26 -50.08
C GLN A 38 -28.13 -0.04 -51.01
N GLY A 39 -27.81 1.23 -51.31
CA GLY A 39 -26.63 1.58 -52.10
C GLY A 39 -25.33 1.13 -51.39
N PRO A 40 -24.23 0.94 -52.14
CA PRO A 40 -22.96 0.54 -51.54
C PRO A 40 -22.51 1.58 -50.50
N GLN A 41 -22.00 1.09 -49.36
CA GLN A 41 -21.40 1.90 -48.31
C GLN A 41 -20.25 2.73 -48.89
N GLY A 42 -20.19 4.01 -48.56
CA GLY A 42 -19.10 4.89 -48.98
C GLY A 42 -17.76 4.43 -48.39
N GLU A 43 -16.67 4.70 -49.09
CA GLU A 43 -15.32 4.38 -48.63
C GLU A 43 -15.05 5.04 -47.26
N GLN A 44 -14.50 4.26 -46.32
CA GLN A 44 -14.07 4.75 -45.01
C GLN A 44 -12.97 5.79 -45.22
N GLY A 45 -13.11 6.97 -44.60
CA GLY A 45 -12.07 7.99 -44.63
C GLY A 45 -10.82 7.50 -43.92
N GLU A 46 -9.66 7.92 -44.42
CA GLU A 46 -8.37 7.64 -43.76
C GLU A 46 -8.39 8.15 -42.30
N PRO A 47 -7.83 7.39 -41.35
CA PRO A 47 -7.65 7.87 -39.98
C PRO A 47 -6.91 9.21 -39.96
N GLY A 48 -7.30 10.10 -39.04
CA GLY A 48 -6.53 11.31 -38.77
C GLY A 48 -5.14 10.95 -38.24
N THR A 49 -4.18 11.84 -38.42
CA THR A 49 -2.89 11.73 -37.71
C THR A 49 -3.09 12.17 -36.27
N ASP A 50 -2.50 11.44 -35.33
CA ASP A 50 -2.47 11.83 -33.93
C ASP A 50 -1.86 13.23 -33.75
N GLY A 51 -2.28 13.93 -32.70
CA GLY A 51 -1.66 15.19 -32.29
C GLY A 51 -0.22 14.97 -31.85
N SER A 52 0.54 16.05 -31.70
CA SER A 52 1.78 15.96 -30.93
C SER A 52 1.42 15.74 -29.46
N ASP A 53 2.11 14.81 -28.80
CA ASP A 53 2.03 14.61 -27.36
C ASP A 53 2.26 15.92 -26.61
N GLY A 54 1.61 16.08 -25.46
CA GLY A 54 1.91 17.17 -24.54
C GLY A 54 3.36 17.09 -24.06
N THR A 55 3.93 18.21 -23.61
CA THR A 55 5.16 18.14 -22.80
C THR A 55 4.82 17.58 -21.43
N ASP A 56 5.66 16.65 -20.94
CA ASP A 56 5.53 16.07 -19.59
C ASP A 56 5.36 17.16 -18.53
N ALA A 57 4.49 16.89 -17.55
CA ALA A 57 4.16 17.81 -16.47
C ALA A 57 5.25 17.84 -15.38
N SER A 58 6.51 17.59 -15.75
CA SER A 58 7.62 17.45 -14.81
C SER A 58 7.91 18.76 -14.08
N ILE A 59 7.72 18.79 -12.76
CA ILE A 59 8.03 19.97 -11.93
C ILE A 59 9.36 19.76 -11.19
N GLY A 60 10.41 20.31 -11.78
CA GLY A 60 11.71 20.49 -11.13
C GLY A 60 12.64 19.28 -11.17
N ILE A 61 12.14 18.07 -11.45
CA ILE A 61 12.96 16.87 -11.64
C ILE A 61 12.51 16.01 -12.83
N ALA A 62 13.39 15.12 -13.29
CA ALA A 62 13.11 14.00 -14.19
C ALA A 62 13.96 12.78 -13.77
N MET A 63 13.51 11.56 -14.05
CA MET A 63 14.20 10.33 -13.63
C MET A 63 14.58 9.43 -14.80
N ASP A 64 15.78 8.85 -14.75
CA ASP A 64 16.25 7.86 -15.74
C ASP A 64 16.88 6.66 -15.04
N ILE A 65 16.73 5.46 -15.61
CA ILE A 65 17.43 4.27 -15.10
C ILE A 65 18.90 4.27 -15.53
N VAL A 66 19.80 4.08 -14.56
CA VAL A 66 21.26 4.05 -14.77
C VAL A 66 21.92 2.75 -14.27
N GLY A 67 21.19 1.93 -13.53
CA GLY A 67 21.67 0.65 -13.02
C GLY A 67 20.53 -0.33 -12.81
N ARG A 68 20.78 -1.62 -13.04
CA ARG A 68 19.83 -2.69 -12.71
C ARG A 68 20.55 -3.99 -12.37
N ALA A 69 20.08 -4.67 -11.33
CA ALA A 69 20.49 -6.02 -10.93
C ALA A 69 19.27 -6.96 -10.91
N PHE A 70 19.53 -8.25 -11.12
CA PHE A 70 18.55 -9.32 -10.99
C PHE A 70 19.04 -10.31 -9.93
N LEU A 71 18.18 -10.62 -8.95
CA LEU A 71 18.53 -11.32 -7.72
C LEU A 71 17.90 -12.72 -7.64
N GLY A 72 16.82 -12.95 -8.36
CA GLY A 72 15.94 -14.11 -8.24
C GLY A 72 14.56 -13.74 -8.77
N ASN A 73 13.55 -14.59 -8.57
CA ASN A 73 12.14 -14.20 -8.80
C ASN A 73 11.49 -13.86 -7.43
N GLN A 74 10.15 -13.92 -7.34
CA GLN A 74 9.31 -13.64 -6.15
C GLN A 74 10.02 -13.81 -4.80
N THR A 75 9.78 -12.87 -3.88
CA THR A 75 10.38 -12.74 -2.53
C THR A 75 11.86 -12.31 -2.52
N ALA A 76 12.43 -11.95 -3.66
CA ALA A 76 13.78 -11.38 -3.73
C ALA A 76 13.73 -9.87 -3.91
N ALA A 77 14.66 -9.11 -3.34
CA ALA A 77 14.72 -7.65 -3.46
C ALA A 77 13.57 -6.86 -2.80
N GLU A 78 12.91 -7.43 -1.79
CA GLU A 78 11.88 -6.80 -0.97
C GLU A 78 12.41 -5.54 -0.28
N ILE A 79 13.42 -5.67 0.59
CA ILE A 79 14.04 -4.53 1.29
C ILE A 79 15.43 -4.22 0.74
N VAL A 80 15.65 -2.99 0.26
CA VAL A 80 16.95 -2.46 -0.18
C VAL A 80 17.54 -1.45 0.80
N GLN A 81 18.86 -1.43 0.90
CA GLN A 81 19.64 -0.44 1.65
C GLN A 81 20.87 0.00 0.87
N TYR A 82 21.35 1.23 1.12
CA TYR A 82 22.53 1.78 0.47
C TYR A 82 23.63 2.15 1.46
N HIS A 83 24.79 1.55 1.31
CA HIS A 83 25.98 1.91 2.08
C HIS A 83 26.84 2.92 1.31
N ALA A 84 26.80 4.18 1.74
CA ALA A 84 27.51 5.31 1.11
C ALA A 84 29.04 5.13 1.07
N GLY A 85 29.63 4.63 2.15
CA GLY A 85 31.09 4.52 2.29
C GLY A 85 31.76 3.66 1.22
N THR A 86 31.05 2.65 0.71
CA THR A 86 31.55 1.72 -0.32
C THR A 86 30.72 1.71 -1.60
N SER A 87 29.74 2.61 -1.72
CA SER A 87 28.76 2.62 -2.80
C SER A 87 28.18 1.24 -3.10
N THR A 88 27.66 0.57 -2.06
CA THR A 88 27.16 -0.80 -2.15
C THR A 88 25.67 -0.82 -1.83
N ILE A 89 24.88 -1.45 -2.70
CA ILE A 89 23.47 -1.75 -2.42
C ILE A 89 23.40 -3.12 -1.76
N TYR A 90 22.62 -3.21 -0.69
CA TYR A 90 22.24 -4.46 -0.05
C TYR A 90 20.76 -4.69 -0.27
N ALA A 91 20.36 -5.93 -0.48
CA ALA A 91 18.95 -6.26 -0.67
C ALA A 91 18.63 -7.62 -0.04
N THR A 92 17.42 -7.77 0.49
CA THR A 92 16.93 -9.06 0.98
C THR A 92 16.72 -10.05 -0.17
N ASN A 93 16.78 -11.33 0.14
CA ASN A 93 16.40 -12.40 -0.78
C ASN A 93 15.80 -13.53 0.04
N GLY A 94 14.46 -13.52 0.17
CA GLY A 94 13.71 -14.50 0.93
C GLY A 94 13.76 -15.90 0.33
N GLU A 95 13.71 -16.00 -1.01
CA GLU A 95 13.82 -17.28 -1.74
C GLU A 95 15.04 -18.12 -1.31
N THR A 96 16.18 -17.46 -1.11
CA THR A 96 17.44 -18.12 -0.72
C THR A 96 17.85 -17.89 0.73
N ASN A 97 17.09 -17.08 1.47
CA ASN A 97 17.41 -16.58 2.80
C ASN A 97 18.84 -16.00 2.88
N THR A 98 19.16 -15.10 1.95
CA THR A 98 20.46 -14.42 1.86
C THR A 98 20.32 -12.91 1.71
N ILE A 99 21.42 -12.19 1.94
CA ILE A 99 21.50 -10.77 1.60
C ILE A 99 22.30 -10.63 0.32
N ALA A 100 21.71 -10.05 -0.72
CA ALA A 100 22.41 -9.68 -1.93
C ALA A 100 23.31 -8.45 -1.68
N VAL A 101 24.51 -8.48 -2.24
CA VAL A 101 25.52 -7.42 -2.16
C VAL A 101 25.88 -6.99 -3.57
N ILE A 102 25.53 -5.76 -3.92
CA ILE A 102 25.63 -5.22 -5.28
C ILE A 102 26.58 -4.01 -5.26
N ASP A 103 27.72 -4.14 -5.92
CA ASP A 103 28.67 -3.04 -6.09
C ASP A 103 28.11 -2.00 -7.08
N ALA A 104 27.71 -0.84 -6.55
CA ALA A 104 27.17 0.27 -7.32
C ALA A 104 28.24 1.34 -7.63
N SER A 105 29.52 1.15 -7.28
CA SER A 105 30.58 2.13 -7.51
C SER A 105 30.82 2.48 -8.99
N SER A 106 30.34 1.62 -9.90
CA SER A 106 30.42 1.83 -11.35
C SER A 106 29.23 2.60 -11.95
N VAL A 107 28.17 2.83 -11.16
CA VAL A 107 26.99 3.61 -11.58
C VAL A 107 27.43 5.02 -11.94
N ASN A 108 27.00 5.48 -13.11
CA ASN A 108 27.29 6.79 -13.66
C ASN A 108 26.01 7.37 -14.29
N THR A 109 26.10 8.53 -14.94
CA THR A 109 24.90 9.23 -15.47
C THR A 109 24.43 8.75 -16.85
N ALA A 110 25.00 7.65 -17.38
CA ALA A 110 24.57 7.11 -18.66
C ALA A 110 23.29 6.29 -18.48
N THR A 111 22.18 6.81 -19.03
CA THR A 111 20.89 6.13 -19.08
C THR A 111 21.01 4.77 -19.78
N MET A 112 20.40 3.75 -19.19
CA MET A 112 20.27 2.42 -19.78
C MET A 112 19.35 2.50 -21.01
N SER A 113 19.78 1.91 -22.13
CA SER A 113 18.99 1.93 -23.37
C SER A 113 17.87 0.88 -23.41
N ASP A 114 17.96 -0.14 -22.56
CA ASP A 114 17.03 -1.27 -22.51
C ASP A 114 16.93 -1.79 -21.06
N PRO A 115 16.36 -0.98 -20.15
CA PRO A 115 16.33 -1.30 -18.73
C PRO A 115 15.49 -2.55 -18.39
N ILE A 116 14.51 -2.90 -19.21
CA ILE A 116 13.69 -4.10 -19.01
C ILE A 116 14.51 -5.38 -19.27
N ASN A 117 15.23 -5.45 -20.39
CA ASN A 117 15.85 -6.70 -20.84
C ASN A 117 17.32 -6.85 -20.44
N THR A 118 17.93 -5.85 -19.81
CA THR A 118 19.37 -5.86 -19.51
C THR A 118 19.67 -5.52 -18.05
N THR A 119 20.71 -6.16 -17.52
CA THR A 119 21.29 -5.84 -16.21
C THR A 119 22.71 -5.30 -16.39
N THR A 120 23.10 -4.37 -15.54
CA THR A 120 24.44 -3.73 -15.54
C THR A 120 25.19 -3.97 -14.24
N LEU A 121 24.49 -4.37 -13.19
CA LEU A 121 25.02 -4.64 -11.86
C LEU A 121 24.93 -6.15 -11.57
N THR A 122 25.89 -6.67 -10.83
CA THR A 122 25.99 -8.11 -10.52
C THR A 122 25.98 -8.33 -9.02
N PRO A 123 25.02 -9.08 -8.47
CA PRO A 123 24.98 -9.39 -7.04
C PRO A 123 25.99 -10.47 -6.67
N THR A 124 26.48 -10.39 -5.44
CA THR A 124 27.02 -11.51 -4.66
C THR A 124 26.13 -11.72 -3.44
N THR A 125 26.36 -12.73 -2.61
CA THR A 125 25.47 -13.03 -1.48
C THR A 125 26.21 -13.25 -0.17
N ILE A 126 25.55 -12.86 0.94
CA ILE A 126 25.90 -13.21 2.31
C ILE A 126 24.87 -14.22 2.80
N ALA A 127 25.34 -15.40 3.20
CA ALA A 127 24.46 -16.39 3.81
C ALA A 127 24.18 -16.04 5.27
N LEU A 128 22.91 -16.18 5.67
CA LEU A 128 22.51 -16.07 7.06
C LEU A 128 22.74 -17.40 7.81
N PRO A 129 22.93 -17.36 9.15
CA PRO A 129 22.83 -18.56 9.98
C PRO A 129 21.45 -19.21 9.81
N ALA A 130 21.39 -20.54 9.82
CA ALA A 130 20.12 -21.27 9.82
C ALA A 130 19.47 -21.36 11.21
N ASP A 131 20.25 -21.12 12.27
CA ASP A 131 19.85 -21.26 13.66
C ASP A 131 20.63 -20.27 14.53
N ILE A 132 19.92 -19.73 15.54
CA ILE A 132 20.51 -18.97 16.64
C ILE A 132 20.03 -19.59 17.95
N ASN A 133 20.98 -19.97 18.81
CA ASN A 133 20.71 -20.49 20.16
C ASN A 133 19.73 -21.68 20.24
N GLY A 134 19.60 -22.47 19.19
CA GLY A 134 18.70 -23.63 19.08
C GLY A 134 17.34 -23.31 18.46
N VAL A 135 17.09 -22.06 18.05
CA VAL A 135 15.89 -21.63 17.32
C VAL A 135 16.21 -21.62 15.83
N THR A 136 15.40 -22.34 15.05
CA THR A 136 15.52 -22.33 13.57
C THR A 136 14.96 -21.01 13.06
N LEU A 137 15.69 -20.36 12.18
CA LEU A 137 15.27 -19.08 11.59
C LEU A 137 14.43 -19.29 10.34
N GLY A 138 13.42 -18.43 10.17
CA GLY A 138 12.62 -18.30 8.95
C GLY A 138 13.34 -17.46 7.88
N SER A 139 12.57 -16.94 6.92
CA SER A 139 13.06 -16.00 5.91
C SER A 139 13.30 -14.63 6.54
N LEU A 140 14.43 -13.98 6.25
CA LEU A 140 14.61 -12.57 6.62
C LEU A 140 13.50 -11.69 6.05
N THR A 141 13.16 -10.64 6.79
CA THR A 141 12.09 -9.67 6.48
C THR A 141 12.67 -8.31 6.16
N SER A 142 13.62 -7.80 6.96
CA SER A 142 14.16 -6.45 6.75
C SER A 142 15.66 -6.30 7.04
N ILE A 143 16.23 -5.25 6.47
CA ILE A 143 17.62 -4.83 6.68
C ILE A 143 17.73 -3.32 6.89
N ALA A 144 18.64 -2.91 7.77
CA ALA A 144 19.00 -1.52 7.97
C ALA A 144 20.51 -1.33 8.10
N ILE A 145 21.01 -0.17 7.71
CA ILE A 145 22.44 0.16 7.73
C ILE A 145 22.67 1.48 8.46
N SER A 146 23.68 1.51 9.34
CA SER A 146 24.19 2.73 9.96
C SER A 146 25.71 2.65 10.10
N GLY A 147 26.42 3.45 9.30
CA GLY A 147 27.88 3.37 9.21
C GLY A 147 28.35 1.97 8.84
N ASP A 148 29.31 1.42 9.60
CA ASP A 148 29.89 0.09 9.36
C ASP A 148 29.00 -1.08 9.84
N LEU A 149 27.82 -0.80 10.39
CA LEU A 149 26.92 -1.80 10.98
C LEU A 149 25.68 -2.02 10.11
N MET A 150 25.28 -3.29 9.98
CA MET A 150 24.01 -3.71 9.40
C MET A 150 23.23 -4.52 10.44
N ALA A 151 21.94 -4.23 10.55
CA ALA A 151 20.96 -5.01 11.30
C ALA A 151 20.04 -5.74 10.32
N VAL A 152 19.67 -6.97 10.64
CA VAL A 152 18.85 -7.85 9.79
C VAL A 152 17.77 -8.46 10.67
N SER A 153 16.49 -8.17 10.44
CA SER A 153 15.39 -8.84 11.15
C SER A 153 15.14 -10.21 10.51
N VAL A 154 15.00 -11.22 11.37
CA VAL A 154 14.71 -12.59 10.95
C VAL A 154 13.75 -13.25 11.95
N PRO A 155 12.53 -13.64 11.52
CA PRO A 155 11.60 -14.41 12.35
C PRO A 155 12.14 -15.80 12.71
N ALA A 156 11.57 -16.39 13.75
CA ALA A 156 11.67 -17.83 13.94
C ALA A 156 10.89 -18.56 12.82
N ASP A 157 11.27 -19.80 12.53
CA ASP A 157 10.56 -20.66 11.55
C ASP A 157 9.07 -20.83 11.91
N VAL A 158 8.74 -20.79 13.20
CA VAL A 158 7.36 -20.62 13.68
C VAL A 158 7.13 -19.14 13.90
N LYS A 159 6.39 -18.46 13.01
CA LYS A 159 6.24 -16.98 13.03
C LYS A 159 5.70 -16.40 14.35
N THR A 160 4.94 -17.20 15.10
CA THR A 160 4.39 -16.82 16.41
C THR A 160 5.39 -16.92 17.57
N ASP A 161 6.56 -17.53 17.36
CA ASP A 161 7.67 -17.53 18.31
C ASP A 161 8.54 -16.28 18.10
N ASN A 162 9.26 -15.87 19.15
CA ASN A 162 10.20 -14.75 19.09
C ASN A 162 11.27 -14.92 18.00
N GLY A 163 11.50 -13.87 17.22
CA GLY A 163 12.57 -13.79 16.24
C GLY A 163 13.86 -13.15 16.76
N TYR A 164 14.73 -12.77 15.83
CA TYR A 164 16.04 -12.20 16.11
C TYR A 164 16.36 -11.02 15.19
N VAL A 165 17.16 -10.08 15.71
CA VAL A 165 17.96 -9.19 14.88
C VAL A 165 19.39 -9.70 14.82
N LEU A 166 19.90 -9.95 13.63
CA LEU A 166 21.29 -10.32 13.37
C LEU A 166 22.10 -9.09 13.01
N PHE A 167 23.28 -8.97 13.59
CA PHE A 167 24.19 -7.84 13.38
C PHE A 167 25.41 -8.26 12.56
N TYR A 168 25.78 -7.43 11.60
CA TYR A 168 26.97 -7.60 10.77
C TYR A 168 27.81 -6.33 10.76
N ASN A 169 29.14 -6.45 10.81
CA ASN A 169 30.07 -5.32 10.67
C ASN A 169 31.09 -5.54 9.55
N GLY A 170 31.83 -4.50 9.15
CA GLY A 170 32.82 -4.59 8.07
C GLY A 170 32.30 -4.17 6.69
N LEU A 171 31.16 -3.48 6.66
CA LEU A 171 30.59 -2.83 5.47
C LEU A 171 31.56 -1.84 4.84
N ASP A 172 32.32 -1.07 5.63
CA ASP A 172 33.34 -0.11 5.19
C ASP A 172 34.48 -0.77 4.39
N SER A 173 34.63 -2.09 4.52
CA SER A 173 35.61 -2.89 3.79
C SER A 173 34.99 -3.77 2.71
N SER A 174 33.68 -3.62 2.46
CA SER A 174 32.88 -4.48 1.58
C SER A 174 33.01 -5.97 1.93
N ALA A 175 33.22 -6.27 3.21
CA ALA A 175 33.40 -7.63 3.72
C ALA A 175 32.62 -7.82 5.04
N PRO A 176 31.29 -7.62 5.01
CA PRO A 176 30.45 -7.78 6.18
C PRO A 176 30.59 -9.19 6.77
N ALA A 177 30.73 -9.25 8.09
CA ALA A 177 30.84 -10.48 8.86
C ALA A 177 29.85 -10.45 10.02
N PHE A 178 29.26 -11.61 10.32
CA PHE A 178 28.37 -11.77 11.46
C PHE A 178 29.08 -11.36 12.75
N LEU A 179 28.45 -10.47 13.50
CA LEU A 179 28.93 -9.88 14.73
C LEU A 179 28.22 -10.51 15.93
N ASP A 180 26.90 -10.38 15.99
CA ASP A 180 26.08 -10.80 17.13
C ASP A 180 24.59 -10.97 16.75
N SER A 181 23.76 -11.42 17.68
CA SER A 181 22.31 -11.53 17.52
C SER A 181 21.57 -11.16 18.80
N VAL A 182 20.43 -10.48 18.67
CA VAL A 182 19.56 -10.10 19.80
C VAL A 182 18.17 -10.70 19.57
N GLU A 183 17.62 -11.39 20.58
CA GLU A 183 16.24 -11.90 20.55
C GLU A 183 15.24 -10.73 20.67
N VAL A 184 14.19 -10.75 19.85
CA VAL A 184 13.15 -9.71 19.77
C VAL A 184 11.75 -10.36 19.84
N GLY A 185 10.69 -9.62 19.48
CA GLY A 185 9.32 -10.13 19.51
C GLY A 185 9.02 -11.16 18.41
N ALA A 186 7.76 -11.64 18.36
CA ALA A 186 7.27 -12.53 17.31
C ALA A 186 7.16 -11.77 15.99
N LEU A 187 7.55 -12.43 14.90
CA LEU A 187 7.60 -11.87 13.54
C LEU A 187 8.20 -10.44 13.51
N PRO A 188 9.51 -10.27 13.76
CA PRO A 188 10.18 -8.99 13.58
C PRO A 188 10.16 -8.66 12.09
N ASP A 189 9.26 -7.77 11.71
CA ASP A 189 9.01 -7.46 10.33
C ASP A 189 10.04 -6.41 9.86
N MET A 190 9.91 -5.18 10.33
CA MET A 190 10.84 -4.10 9.99
C MET A 190 11.93 -3.84 11.03
N VAL A 191 13.14 -3.48 10.55
CA VAL A 191 14.24 -2.97 11.38
C VAL A 191 14.76 -1.63 10.86
N THR A 192 15.08 -0.69 11.75
CA THR A 192 15.70 0.60 11.38
C THR A 192 16.62 1.15 12.46
N PHE A 193 17.51 2.06 12.08
CA PHE A 193 18.34 2.82 13.02
C PHE A 193 17.72 4.19 13.30
N THR A 194 17.87 4.66 14.53
CA THR A 194 17.77 6.10 14.83
C THR A 194 18.81 6.89 14.02
N PRO A 195 18.54 8.15 13.62
CA PRO A 195 19.43 8.92 12.75
C PRO A 195 20.88 9.06 13.23
N ASP A 196 21.14 9.05 14.54
CA ASP A 196 22.50 9.09 15.10
C ASP A 196 23.19 7.71 15.17
N GLY A 197 22.50 6.63 14.80
CA GLY A 197 22.96 5.25 14.88
C GLY A 197 23.03 4.69 16.29
N GLY A 198 22.52 5.41 17.30
CA GLY A 198 22.64 5.06 18.71
C GLY A 198 21.66 4.00 19.18
N LYS A 199 20.59 3.77 18.42
CA LYS A 199 19.57 2.73 18.68
C LYS A 199 19.11 2.07 17.39
N VAL A 200 18.77 0.79 17.50
CA VAL A 200 17.99 0.01 16.53
C VAL A 200 16.58 -0.15 17.07
N LEU A 201 15.61 0.03 16.18
CA LEU A 201 14.19 -0.11 16.44
C LEU A 201 13.67 -1.25 15.57
N VAL A 202 12.82 -2.09 16.14
CA VAL A 202 12.26 -3.27 15.48
C VAL A 202 10.76 -3.25 15.68
N ALA A 203 10.01 -3.31 14.59
CA ALA A 203 8.59 -3.59 14.62
C ALA A 203 8.44 -5.11 14.67
N ASN A 204 7.80 -5.61 15.72
CA ASN A 204 7.45 -7.02 15.83
C ASN A 204 5.96 -7.08 15.66
N GLU A 205 5.54 -7.50 14.48
CA GLU A 205 4.16 -7.48 14.01
C GLU A 205 3.28 -8.30 14.94
N GLY A 206 3.73 -9.51 15.28
CA GLY A 206 3.02 -10.38 16.20
C GLY A 206 1.78 -11.02 15.57
N GLU A 207 1.81 -11.26 14.26
CA GLU A 207 0.74 -11.95 13.55
C GLU A 207 0.32 -13.29 14.17
N PRO A 208 -0.96 -13.66 14.04
CA PRO A 208 -1.44 -14.96 14.44
C PRO A 208 -0.91 -16.09 13.54
N SER A 209 -0.98 -17.32 14.04
CA SER A 209 -0.83 -18.51 13.21
C SER A 209 -1.89 -18.54 12.12
N ASP A 210 -1.60 -19.22 11.02
CA ASP A 210 -2.47 -19.48 9.85
C ASP A 210 -3.91 -19.90 10.20
N ASP A 211 -4.10 -20.64 11.30
CA ASP A 211 -5.42 -21.06 11.79
C ASP A 211 -5.99 -20.16 12.90
N TYR A 212 -5.39 -19.00 13.12
CA TYR A 212 -5.68 -18.00 14.14
C TYR A 212 -5.60 -18.48 15.60
N THR A 213 -5.22 -19.73 15.86
CA THR A 213 -5.33 -20.32 17.21
C THR A 213 -4.23 -19.90 18.17
N ILE A 214 -3.10 -19.40 17.65
CA ILE A 214 -2.03 -18.78 18.41
C ILE A 214 -1.89 -17.37 17.87
N ASP A 215 -2.03 -16.38 18.75
CA ASP A 215 -2.08 -14.97 18.38
C ASP A 215 -1.23 -14.23 19.43
N PRO A 216 0.05 -13.91 19.14
CA PRO A 216 0.92 -13.17 20.03
C PRO A 216 0.44 -11.71 20.21
N GLU A 217 1.15 -10.93 21.04
CA GLU A 217 0.92 -9.48 21.09
C GLU A 217 1.99 -8.81 20.23
N GLY A 218 1.60 -7.89 19.35
CA GLY A 218 2.53 -7.01 18.65
C GLY A 218 3.34 -6.15 19.62
N SER A 219 4.53 -5.73 19.21
CA SER A 219 5.43 -4.95 20.06
C SER A 219 6.53 -4.22 19.30
N ILE A 220 7.16 -3.23 19.94
CA ILE A 220 8.33 -2.53 19.41
C ILE A 220 9.55 -2.88 20.28
N THR A 221 10.64 -3.35 19.69
CA THR A 221 11.89 -3.61 20.43
C THR A 221 12.93 -2.52 20.15
N VAL A 222 13.53 -1.98 21.22
CA VAL A 222 14.60 -0.98 21.17
C VAL A 222 15.91 -1.60 21.64
N ILE A 223 16.92 -1.63 20.77
CA ILE A 223 18.26 -2.15 21.06
C ILE A 223 19.24 -0.98 21.02
N ASN A 224 19.96 -0.71 22.11
CA ASN A 224 20.96 0.35 22.11
C ASN A 224 22.25 -0.12 21.41
N ILE A 225 22.91 0.80 20.72
CA ILE A 225 24.26 0.61 20.18
C ILE A 225 25.27 1.23 21.14
N LEU A 226 26.22 0.42 21.58
CA LEU A 226 27.29 0.82 22.49
C LEU A 226 28.26 1.77 21.80
N ALA A 227 29.02 2.53 22.60
CA ALA A 227 30.11 3.35 22.08
C ALA A 227 31.24 2.55 21.38
N SER A 228 31.26 1.22 21.51
CA SER A 228 32.13 0.32 20.74
C SER A 228 31.66 0.11 19.30
N GLY A 229 30.41 0.48 18.96
CA GLY A 229 29.76 0.15 17.69
C GLY A 229 29.09 -1.24 17.69
N GLU A 230 29.02 -1.90 18.84
CA GLU A 230 28.36 -3.20 19.02
C GLU A 230 26.95 -3.00 19.60
N PRO A 231 25.97 -3.85 19.26
CA PRO A 231 24.67 -3.83 19.93
C PRO A 231 24.79 -4.21 21.41
N GLU A 232 23.85 -3.77 22.23
CA GLU A 232 23.61 -4.38 23.54
C GLU A 232 23.08 -5.82 23.36
N GLU A 233 23.43 -6.69 24.31
CA GLU A 233 23.09 -8.13 24.28
C GLU A 233 21.57 -8.41 24.39
N THR A 234 20.78 -7.41 24.78
CA THR A 234 19.33 -7.50 24.96
C THR A 234 18.64 -6.22 24.52
N GLY A 235 17.49 -6.35 23.85
CA GLY A 235 16.57 -5.24 23.59
C GLY A 235 15.60 -4.98 24.74
N THR A 236 14.99 -3.80 24.75
CA THR A 236 13.82 -3.49 25.57
C THR A 236 12.58 -3.56 24.70
N THR A 237 11.65 -4.46 25.02
CA THR A 237 10.38 -4.62 24.29
C THR A 237 9.26 -3.81 24.93
N ILE A 238 8.60 -2.99 24.12
CA ILE A 238 7.46 -2.15 24.46
C ILE A 238 6.23 -2.78 23.80
N GLY A 239 5.28 -3.25 24.60
CA GLY A 239 4.02 -3.84 24.10
C GLY A 239 2.82 -2.93 24.33
N PHE A 240 1.66 -3.36 23.81
CA PHE A 240 0.43 -2.55 23.79
C PHE A 240 -0.60 -2.90 24.87
N THR A 241 -0.25 -3.74 25.84
CA THR A 241 -1.19 -4.18 26.92
C THR A 241 -1.88 -3.05 27.67
N ALA A 242 -1.27 -1.86 27.73
CA ALA A 242 -1.85 -0.68 28.37
C ALA A 242 -3.12 -0.15 27.66
N PHE A 243 -3.31 -0.47 26.38
CA PHE A 243 -4.46 -0.09 25.57
C PHE A 243 -5.61 -1.10 25.65
N ASN A 244 -5.43 -2.22 26.34
CA ASN A 244 -6.52 -3.17 26.54
C ASN A 244 -7.67 -2.50 27.30
N GLY A 245 -8.83 -2.42 26.63
CA GLY A 245 -10.03 -1.73 27.12
C GLY A 245 -10.21 -0.29 26.63
N THR A 246 -9.36 0.21 25.74
CA THR A 246 -9.51 1.53 25.08
C THR A 246 -10.03 1.43 23.64
N GLU A 247 -10.40 0.25 23.17
CA GLU A 247 -10.91 -0.03 21.81
C GLU A 247 -11.96 0.98 21.37
N ALA A 248 -13.00 1.20 22.18
CA ALA A 248 -14.06 2.16 21.87
C ALA A 248 -13.57 3.62 21.71
N ASP A 249 -12.52 4.02 22.44
CA ASP A 249 -11.94 5.37 22.33
C ASP A 249 -11.06 5.51 21.07
N LEU A 250 -10.43 4.41 20.62
CA LEU A 250 -9.66 4.34 19.38
C LEU A 250 -10.59 4.26 18.15
N MET A 251 -11.65 3.45 18.21
CA MET A 251 -12.70 3.42 17.18
C MET A 251 -13.38 4.78 17.02
N ALA A 252 -13.54 5.55 18.10
CA ALA A 252 -14.06 6.92 18.02
C ALA A 252 -13.13 7.90 17.28
N GLN A 253 -11.85 7.57 17.12
CA GLN A 253 -10.89 8.27 16.26
C GLN A 253 -10.91 7.74 14.82
N GLY A 254 -11.70 6.70 14.55
CA GLY A 254 -11.83 6.06 13.25
C GLY A 254 -10.87 4.91 13.01
N MET A 255 -10.27 4.35 14.07
CA MET A 255 -9.44 3.14 14.04
C MET A 255 -10.31 1.87 13.87
N MET A 256 -9.80 0.84 13.20
CA MET A 256 -10.46 -0.45 13.01
C MET A 256 -9.73 -1.59 13.75
N PHE A 257 -10.47 -2.66 14.04
CA PHE A 257 -9.98 -3.81 14.81
C PHE A 257 -10.45 -5.12 14.13
N PRO A 258 -9.80 -5.51 13.02
CA PRO A 258 -10.20 -6.67 12.24
C PRO A 258 -9.73 -7.97 12.91
N ASN A 259 -10.55 -8.59 13.76
CA ASN A 259 -10.19 -9.88 14.36
C ASN A 259 -11.38 -10.86 14.46
N PRO A 260 -11.15 -12.18 14.45
CA PRO A 260 -12.18 -13.21 14.57
C PRO A 260 -12.64 -13.48 16.02
N ALA A 261 -12.61 -12.50 16.94
CA ALA A 261 -13.00 -12.74 18.33
C ALA A 261 -14.39 -13.39 18.45
N GLY A 262 -14.43 -14.51 19.19
CA GLY A 262 -15.65 -15.29 19.39
C GLY A 262 -15.90 -16.37 18.33
N GLN A 263 -15.18 -16.39 17.21
CA GLN A 263 -15.19 -17.52 16.28
C GLN A 263 -14.52 -18.74 16.91
N THR A 264 -14.85 -19.94 16.41
CA THR A 264 -14.22 -21.19 16.86
C THR A 264 -13.52 -21.85 15.70
N ILE A 265 -12.19 -21.82 15.70
CA ILE A 265 -11.33 -22.39 14.65
C ILE A 265 -10.49 -23.51 15.26
N ASN A 266 -10.44 -24.66 14.61
CA ASN A 266 -9.80 -25.89 15.10
C ASN A 266 -10.21 -26.29 16.54
N GLY A 267 -11.44 -25.95 16.94
CA GLY A 267 -11.98 -26.21 18.26
C GLY A 267 -11.50 -25.24 19.36
N THR A 268 -10.76 -24.20 19.00
CA THR A 268 -10.32 -23.10 19.85
C THR A 268 -11.24 -21.90 19.66
N VAL A 269 -11.81 -21.39 20.74
CA VAL A 269 -12.56 -20.12 20.69
C VAL A 269 -11.55 -18.99 20.67
N ILE A 270 -11.55 -18.20 19.60
CA ILE A 270 -10.62 -17.09 19.45
C ILE A 270 -10.97 -15.97 20.42
N THR A 271 -9.95 -15.43 21.08
CA THR A 271 -10.06 -14.27 21.96
C THR A 271 -9.03 -13.25 21.53
N SER A 272 -9.48 -12.06 21.14
CA SER A 272 -8.61 -10.93 20.85
C SER A 272 -8.64 -9.90 21.98
N THR A 273 -7.59 -9.09 22.03
CA THR A 273 -7.51 -7.85 22.82
C THR A 273 -6.89 -6.79 21.93
N VAL A 274 -7.05 -5.50 22.24
CA VAL A 274 -6.37 -4.42 21.51
C VAL A 274 -4.89 -4.73 21.31
N ALA A 275 -4.16 -5.21 22.34
CA ALA A 275 -2.73 -5.50 22.21
C ALA A 275 -2.35 -6.65 21.27
N LYS A 276 -3.29 -7.55 20.97
CA LYS A 276 -3.12 -8.66 20.01
C LYS A 276 -3.45 -8.20 18.60
N ASP A 277 -4.45 -7.32 18.52
CA ASP A 277 -4.89 -6.73 17.27
C ASP A 277 -3.91 -5.66 16.74
N LEU A 278 -3.15 -4.97 17.60
CA LEU A 278 -2.17 -3.99 17.12
C LEU A 278 -0.92 -4.69 16.60
N GLU A 279 -0.73 -4.63 15.28
CA GLU A 279 0.38 -5.23 14.52
C GLU A 279 1.31 -4.10 13.99
N PRO A 280 2.48 -3.86 14.61
CA PRO A 280 3.46 -2.89 14.12
C PRO A 280 4.20 -3.40 12.89
N GLU A 281 4.29 -2.57 11.86
CA GLU A 281 4.87 -2.95 10.58
C GLU A 281 6.09 -2.08 10.25
N TYR A 282 5.92 -0.81 9.86
CA TYR A 282 7.02 0.08 9.50
C TYR A 282 7.34 1.13 10.57
N ILE A 283 8.63 1.50 10.68
CA ILE A 283 9.11 2.52 11.64
C ILE A 283 9.85 3.67 10.93
N THR A 284 9.49 4.90 11.27
CA THR A 284 10.33 6.07 11.00
C THR A 284 10.66 6.81 12.28
N ALA A 285 11.90 7.29 12.41
CA ALA A 285 12.36 7.83 13.68
C ALA A 285 13.18 9.12 13.57
N THR A 286 13.06 9.91 14.62
CA THR A 286 14.09 10.87 15.04
C THR A 286 14.96 10.23 16.13
N ASN A 287 15.84 10.99 16.77
CA ASN A 287 16.59 10.47 17.92
C ASN A 287 15.76 10.43 19.22
N ASP A 288 14.63 11.15 19.25
CA ASP A 288 13.81 11.35 20.44
C ASP A 288 12.45 10.62 20.36
N VAL A 289 11.88 10.50 19.16
CA VAL A 289 10.56 9.90 18.90
C VAL A 289 10.63 8.97 17.71
N ALA A 290 10.01 7.80 17.82
CA ALA A 290 9.70 6.90 16.71
C ALA A 290 8.20 6.90 16.44
N TYR A 291 7.84 6.87 15.17
CA TYR A 291 6.49 6.70 14.66
C TYR A 291 6.43 5.33 14.01
N VAL A 292 5.35 4.59 14.24
CA VAL A 292 5.21 3.19 13.82
C VAL A 292 3.82 2.98 13.22
N SER A 293 3.73 2.45 12.00
CA SER A 293 2.45 2.10 11.38
C SER A 293 1.79 0.93 12.11
N LEU A 294 0.46 0.93 12.08
CA LEU A 294 -0.41 -0.16 12.54
C LEU A 294 -1.44 -0.34 11.41
N GLN A 295 -1.03 -1.00 10.34
CA GLN A 295 -1.65 -0.87 9.02
C GLN A 295 -3.09 -1.41 9.01
N GLU A 296 -3.28 -2.65 9.46
CA GLU A 296 -4.57 -3.36 9.55
C GLU A 296 -5.54 -2.60 10.44
N ASN A 297 -5.03 -1.83 11.40
CA ASN A 297 -5.82 -1.02 12.30
C ASN A 297 -5.98 0.44 11.87
N ASN A 298 -5.41 0.85 10.75
CA ASN A 298 -5.40 2.24 10.29
C ASN A 298 -4.93 3.22 11.39
N GLY A 299 -3.84 2.85 12.07
CA GLY A 299 -3.33 3.52 13.27
C GLY A 299 -1.88 3.96 13.18
N LEU A 300 -1.48 4.77 14.17
CA LEU A 300 -0.10 5.20 14.36
C LEU A 300 0.29 5.07 15.84
N ALA A 301 1.35 4.31 16.11
CA ALA A 301 2.00 4.30 17.40
C ALA A 301 3.12 5.35 17.47
N ILE A 302 3.16 6.13 18.55
CA ILE A 302 4.12 7.21 18.79
C ILE A 302 4.93 6.84 20.04
N LEU A 303 6.19 6.44 19.85
CA LEU A 303 7.08 5.97 20.89
C LEU A 303 8.09 7.06 21.28
N ASP A 304 8.08 7.46 22.55
CA ASP A 304 9.14 8.26 23.16
C ASP A 304 10.38 7.38 23.41
N LEU A 305 11.52 7.73 22.81
CA LEU A 305 12.75 6.93 22.86
C LEU A 305 13.61 7.19 24.10
N GLU A 306 13.26 8.16 24.95
CA GLU A 306 13.90 8.40 26.23
C GLU A 306 13.17 7.67 27.36
N GLU A 307 11.85 7.84 27.43
CA GLU A 307 11.00 7.25 28.48
C GLU A 307 10.50 5.84 28.15
N LEU A 308 10.60 5.43 26.87
CA LEU A 308 10.11 4.16 26.34
C LEU A 308 8.61 3.96 26.61
N THR A 309 7.84 5.03 26.40
CA THR A 309 6.38 5.04 26.49
C THR A 309 5.78 5.23 25.11
N VAL A 310 4.71 4.51 24.82
CA VAL A 310 4.01 4.57 23.54
C VAL A 310 2.59 5.11 23.73
N ASP A 311 2.18 5.99 22.82
CA ASP A 311 0.80 6.42 22.61
C ASP A 311 0.29 5.85 21.27
N VAL A 312 -1.02 5.62 21.14
CA VAL A 312 -1.65 5.11 19.90
C VAL A 312 -2.77 6.07 19.48
N VAL A 313 -2.79 6.43 18.20
CA VAL A 313 -3.81 7.30 17.60
C VAL A 313 -4.41 6.65 16.36
N GLY A 314 -5.73 6.82 16.16
CA GLY A 314 -6.41 6.38 14.95
C GLY A 314 -6.27 7.42 13.83
N LEU A 315 -6.06 6.96 12.60
CA LEU A 315 -5.85 7.83 11.43
C LEU A 315 -7.15 8.21 10.71
N GLY A 316 -8.21 7.44 10.93
CA GLY A 316 -9.53 7.71 10.39
C GLY A 316 -9.65 7.39 8.89
N THR A 317 -10.51 8.13 8.19
CA THR A 317 -10.92 7.81 6.82
C THR A 317 -11.06 9.04 5.93
N LYS A 318 -11.01 8.80 4.62
CA LYS A 318 -11.28 9.76 3.54
C LYS A 318 -12.65 9.52 2.91
N SER A 319 -13.37 10.56 2.50
CA SER A 319 -14.64 10.39 1.77
C SER A 319 -14.45 10.46 0.25
N TRP A 320 -15.10 9.54 -0.47
CA TRP A 320 -15.12 9.49 -1.94
C TRP A 320 -16.27 10.30 -2.58
N ALA A 321 -17.07 11.04 -1.79
CA ALA A 321 -18.21 11.79 -2.30
C ALA A 321 -17.85 12.99 -3.21
N GLY A 322 -16.58 13.40 -3.23
CA GLY A 322 -16.08 14.53 -4.03
C GLY A 322 -14.79 14.24 -4.79
N LEU A 323 -14.33 12.99 -4.78
CA LEU A 323 -13.13 12.49 -5.43
C LEU A 323 -13.52 11.41 -6.43
N ASN A 324 -12.69 11.18 -7.44
CA ASN A 324 -12.92 10.15 -8.44
C ASN A 324 -12.26 8.84 -8.02
N ILE A 325 -13.01 7.75 -8.04
CA ILE A 325 -12.51 6.40 -7.80
C ILE A 325 -13.08 5.49 -8.87
N ASP A 326 -12.26 4.55 -9.35
CA ASP A 326 -12.75 3.43 -10.13
C ASP A 326 -13.01 2.24 -9.22
N ILE A 327 -14.21 1.67 -9.28
CA ILE A 327 -14.67 0.62 -8.37
C ILE A 327 -15.15 -0.62 -9.11
N GLN A 328 -14.95 -0.69 -10.43
CA GLN A 328 -15.43 -1.77 -11.28
C GLN A 328 -14.27 -2.32 -12.09
N GLU A 329 -14.12 -3.64 -12.13
CA GLU A 329 -13.32 -4.32 -13.15
C GLU A 329 -14.18 -4.51 -14.41
N ASN A 330 -14.18 -3.54 -15.32
CA ASN A 330 -15.01 -3.55 -16.53
C ASN A 330 -14.24 -3.26 -17.83
N ASP A 331 -12.92 -3.45 -17.78
CA ASP A 331 -11.96 -3.20 -18.85
C ASP A 331 -11.93 -1.71 -19.29
N ALA A 332 -12.32 -0.78 -18.42
CA ALA A 332 -12.40 0.64 -18.75
C ALA A 332 -12.33 1.56 -17.53
N VAL A 333 -11.67 2.72 -17.73
CA VAL A 333 -11.67 3.83 -16.76
C VAL A 333 -13.11 4.34 -16.54
N SER A 334 -13.66 4.03 -15.37
CA SER A 334 -15.06 4.15 -14.96
C SER A 334 -15.24 4.98 -13.70
N PHE A 335 -14.52 6.12 -13.62
CA PHE A 335 -14.57 7.01 -12.46
C PHE A 335 -15.98 7.46 -12.04
N GLY A 336 -16.26 7.27 -10.75
CA GLY A 336 -17.43 7.80 -10.07
C GLY A 336 -17.10 8.56 -8.78
N GLN A 337 -18.12 9.19 -8.21
CA GLN A 337 -18.05 9.83 -6.89
C GLN A 337 -19.20 9.31 -6.03
N TYR A 338 -18.89 8.80 -4.85
CA TYR A 338 -19.82 7.95 -4.10
C TYR A 338 -20.03 8.47 -2.68
N THR A 339 -21.27 8.86 -2.38
CA THR A 339 -21.69 9.13 -0.99
C THR A 339 -21.91 7.80 -0.28
N GLY A 340 -21.43 7.67 0.95
CA GLY A 340 -21.46 6.40 1.68
C GLY A 340 -20.28 5.47 1.41
N LEU A 341 -19.33 5.89 0.57
CA LEU A 341 -18.07 5.20 0.36
C LEU A 341 -16.92 6.02 0.95
N TYR A 342 -16.12 5.36 1.77
CA TYR A 342 -14.96 5.92 2.45
C TYR A 342 -13.73 5.07 2.17
N GLY A 343 -12.55 5.69 2.14
CA GLY A 343 -11.26 5.00 2.09
C GLY A 343 -10.62 5.00 3.47
N VAL A 344 -10.10 3.87 3.92
CA VAL A 344 -9.43 3.72 5.21
C VAL A 344 -7.94 4.08 5.06
N TYR A 345 -7.42 4.95 5.94
CA TYR A 345 -5.99 5.29 5.92
C TYR A 345 -5.14 4.19 6.56
N GLN A 346 -4.74 3.19 5.77
CA GLN A 346 -3.97 2.03 6.21
C GLN A 346 -2.53 2.16 5.74
N PRO A 347 -1.63 2.72 6.58
CA PRO A 347 -0.27 3.02 6.16
C PRO A 347 0.62 1.78 6.24
N ASP A 348 1.19 1.35 5.11
CA ASP A 348 2.38 0.49 5.12
C ASP A 348 3.60 1.38 5.43
N THR A 349 4.40 1.72 4.41
CA THR A 349 5.68 2.36 4.59
C THR A 349 5.47 3.79 5.06
N ILE A 350 6.22 4.14 6.12
CA ILE A 350 6.22 5.48 6.69
C ILE A 350 7.60 6.15 6.63
N ALA A 351 7.61 7.44 6.33
CA ALA A 351 8.80 8.27 6.34
C ALA A 351 8.55 9.57 7.12
N ASN A 352 9.60 10.27 7.54
CA ASN A 352 9.47 11.58 8.15
C ASN A 352 10.40 12.61 7.52
N PHE A 353 9.98 13.88 7.58
CA PHE A 353 10.83 15.00 7.23
C PHE A 353 10.54 16.21 8.12
N THR A 354 11.46 17.17 8.12
CA THR A 354 11.32 18.40 8.92
C THR A 354 11.03 19.59 8.03
N TRP A 355 10.04 20.40 8.44
CA TRP A 355 9.79 21.72 7.86
C TRP A 355 9.66 22.77 8.95
N LYS A 356 10.54 23.78 8.92
CA LYS A 356 10.60 24.87 9.92
C LYS A 356 10.64 24.34 11.36
N ASP A 357 11.52 23.37 11.61
CA ASP A 357 11.75 22.73 12.90
C ASP A 357 10.56 21.90 13.44
N ALA A 358 9.55 21.62 12.62
CA ALA A 358 8.46 20.69 12.93
C ALA A 358 8.59 19.41 12.11
N ILE A 359 8.29 18.27 12.74
CA ILE A 359 8.31 16.95 12.12
C ILE A 359 6.96 16.69 11.44
N PHE A 360 7.02 16.13 10.25
CA PHE A 360 5.87 15.64 9.49
C PHE A 360 6.12 14.18 9.13
N ILE A 361 5.06 13.38 9.21
CA ILE A 361 5.07 11.96 8.83
C ILE A 361 4.42 11.86 7.46
N VAL A 362 4.94 11.01 6.61
CA VAL A 362 4.38 10.67 5.30
C VAL A 362 4.08 9.18 5.31
N THR A 363 2.93 8.79 4.81
CA THR A 363 2.51 7.39 4.73
C THR A 363 2.07 7.05 3.31
N ALA A 364 2.47 5.89 2.82
CA ALA A 364 1.85 5.24 1.68
C ALA A 364 0.70 4.40 2.21
N ASN A 365 -0.52 4.63 1.72
CA ASN A 365 -1.70 3.94 2.24
C ASN A 365 -2.05 2.77 1.30
N GLU A 366 -1.42 1.63 1.51
CA GLU A 366 -1.51 0.45 0.64
C GLU A 366 -2.89 -0.19 0.75
N GLY A 367 -3.24 -0.62 1.96
CA GLY A 367 -4.56 -1.12 2.30
C GLY A 367 -4.64 -2.63 2.38
N ASP A 368 -3.75 -3.27 3.13
CA ASP A 368 -3.85 -4.69 3.34
C ASP A 368 -5.07 -5.08 4.18
N ALA A 369 -5.60 -6.26 3.87
CA ALA A 369 -6.71 -6.87 4.55
C ALA A 369 -6.19 -8.03 5.38
N ARG A 370 -6.82 -8.31 6.52
CA ARG A 370 -6.44 -9.50 7.27
C ARG A 370 -7.05 -10.72 6.65
N GLU A 371 -6.22 -11.56 6.04
CA GLU A 371 -6.63 -12.82 5.44
C GLU A 371 -5.72 -13.97 5.88
N TYR A 372 -6.31 -15.00 6.48
CA TYR A 372 -5.55 -16.14 7.02
C TYR A 372 -6.17 -17.45 6.53
N PHE A 373 -5.34 -18.29 5.93
CA PHE A 373 -5.70 -19.63 5.46
C PHE A 373 -4.95 -20.69 6.23
N PHE A 374 -5.58 -21.84 6.45
CA PHE A 374 -4.92 -23.04 6.95
C PHE A 374 -5.22 -24.26 6.10
N GLU A 375 -4.31 -25.23 6.17
CA GLU A 375 -4.42 -26.48 5.43
C GLU A 375 -5.67 -27.29 5.83
N ALA A 376 -6.51 -27.61 4.84
CA ALA A 376 -7.62 -28.54 4.98
C ALA A 376 -7.68 -29.51 3.79
N ALA A 377 -8.16 -30.74 4.04
CA ALA A 377 -8.18 -31.77 3.00
C ALA A 377 -9.27 -31.55 1.92
N ASP A 378 -10.37 -30.90 2.30
CA ASP A 378 -11.51 -30.56 1.45
C ASP A 378 -12.41 -29.55 2.17
N ALA A 379 -13.39 -29.00 1.45
CA ALA A 379 -14.39 -28.08 2.01
C ALA A 379 -15.13 -28.63 3.24
N ALA A 380 -15.37 -29.95 3.32
CA ALA A 380 -16.06 -30.52 4.47
C ALA A 380 -15.16 -30.53 5.72
N ALA A 381 -13.86 -30.77 5.56
CA ALA A 381 -12.87 -30.64 6.62
C ALA A 381 -12.73 -29.18 7.07
N CYS A 382 -12.69 -28.24 6.13
CA CYS A 382 -12.63 -26.80 6.40
C CYS A 382 -13.81 -26.32 7.26
N THR A 383 -15.06 -26.58 6.82
CA THR A 383 -16.25 -26.22 7.59
C THR A 383 -16.30 -26.92 8.95
N ALA A 384 -15.82 -28.16 9.05
CA ALA A 384 -15.78 -28.89 10.32
C ALA A 384 -14.74 -28.34 11.30
N ALA A 385 -13.65 -27.75 10.79
CA ALA A 385 -12.64 -27.03 11.54
C ALA A 385 -13.10 -25.62 11.94
N GLY A 386 -14.16 -25.10 11.33
CA GLY A 386 -14.70 -23.78 11.63
C GLY A 386 -14.19 -22.66 10.70
N GLY A 387 -13.57 -23.02 9.58
CA GLY A 387 -13.23 -22.04 8.54
C GLY A 387 -14.46 -21.54 7.78
N VAL A 388 -14.27 -20.41 7.10
CA VAL A 388 -15.27 -19.60 6.41
C VAL A 388 -15.55 -20.15 5.01
N ASP A 389 -14.49 -20.41 4.24
CA ASP A 389 -14.58 -20.94 2.88
C ASP A 389 -13.37 -21.85 2.55
N PHE A 390 -13.48 -22.65 1.49
CA PHE A 390 -12.40 -23.53 1.04
C PHE A 390 -12.10 -23.30 -0.43
N ASP A 391 -10.84 -22.96 -0.70
CA ASP A 391 -10.25 -22.89 -2.02
C ASP A 391 -9.28 -24.07 -2.24
N GLU A 392 -9.17 -24.57 -3.48
CA GLU A 392 -8.30 -25.73 -3.78
C GLU A 392 -6.81 -25.35 -3.83
N ASP A 393 -6.50 -24.10 -4.13
CA ASP A 393 -5.14 -23.56 -4.24
C ASP A 393 -4.69 -22.97 -2.88
N ASP A 394 -5.55 -22.22 -2.19
CA ASP A 394 -5.21 -21.52 -0.93
C ASP A 394 -5.58 -22.30 0.35
N GLY A 395 -6.47 -23.28 0.26
CA GLY A 395 -6.90 -24.10 1.40
C GLY A 395 -8.12 -23.54 2.13
N CYS A 396 -8.15 -23.64 3.46
CA CYS A 396 -9.31 -23.24 4.27
C CYS A 396 -9.14 -21.85 4.85
N LEU A 397 -9.99 -20.91 4.44
CA LEU A 397 -10.02 -19.56 4.96
C LEU A 397 -10.43 -19.59 6.45
N ALA A 398 -9.49 -19.26 7.33
CA ALA A 398 -9.69 -19.13 8.76
C ALA A 398 -10.49 -17.86 9.08
N TYR A 399 -10.09 -16.75 8.46
CA TYR A 399 -10.64 -15.43 8.68
C TYR A 399 -10.29 -14.51 7.51
N THR A 400 -11.26 -13.70 7.10
CA THR A 400 -11.02 -12.48 6.34
C THR A 400 -11.89 -11.36 6.91
N ASP A 401 -11.36 -10.13 6.96
CA ASP A 401 -12.20 -8.96 7.20
C ASP A 401 -12.73 -8.34 5.90
N GLU A 402 -12.25 -8.79 4.75
CA GLU A 402 -12.62 -8.31 3.42
C GLU A 402 -13.92 -8.95 2.93
N VAL A 403 -14.84 -8.11 2.46
CA VAL A 403 -16.12 -8.52 1.86
C VAL A 403 -16.47 -7.65 0.67
N LYS A 404 -17.37 -8.14 -0.19
CA LYS A 404 -17.95 -7.30 -1.23
C LYS A 404 -19.02 -6.38 -0.65
N VAL A 405 -19.17 -5.18 -1.22
CA VAL A 405 -20.23 -4.24 -0.82
C VAL A 405 -21.61 -4.89 -0.92
N GLU A 406 -21.88 -5.74 -1.91
CA GLU A 406 -23.19 -6.41 -2.04
C GLU A 406 -23.51 -7.38 -0.89
N ASP A 407 -22.48 -7.91 -0.21
CA ASP A 407 -22.62 -8.86 0.90
C ASP A 407 -22.85 -8.17 2.25
N LEU A 408 -22.58 -6.86 2.34
CA LEU A 408 -22.91 -6.08 3.53
C LEU A 408 -24.43 -5.90 3.67
N THR A 409 -24.97 -6.23 4.84
CA THR A 409 -26.39 -5.98 5.11
C THR A 409 -26.59 -4.50 5.43
N ALA A 410 -27.22 -3.74 4.53
CA ALA A 410 -27.41 -2.30 4.76
C ALA A 410 -28.52 -1.97 5.77
N ALA A 411 -28.21 -1.06 6.69
CA ALA A 411 -29.21 -0.44 7.57
C ALA A 411 -30.27 0.34 6.75
N ALA A 412 -31.52 0.30 7.21
CA ALA A 412 -32.62 0.90 6.46
C ALA A 412 -32.46 2.43 6.28
N ASN A 413 -32.38 2.89 5.03
CA ASN A 413 -32.15 4.28 4.64
C ASN A 413 -30.75 4.83 4.96
N SER A 414 -29.75 3.95 5.13
CA SER A 414 -28.35 4.34 5.30
C SER A 414 -27.70 4.82 4.00
N GLU A 415 -26.45 5.31 4.10
CA GLU A 415 -25.66 5.66 2.91
C GLU A 415 -25.29 4.41 2.11
N LEU A 416 -24.96 3.30 2.78
CA LEU A 416 -24.74 2.01 2.14
C LEU A 416 -25.97 1.54 1.36
N ALA A 417 -27.18 1.68 1.90
CA ALA A 417 -28.40 1.31 1.20
C ALA A 417 -28.62 2.13 -0.09
N MET A 418 -28.11 3.36 -0.14
CA MET A 418 -28.12 4.18 -1.35
C MET A 418 -27.03 3.78 -2.34
N LEU A 419 -25.83 3.44 -1.84
CA LEU A 419 -24.71 2.94 -2.64
C LEU A 419 -25.08 1.63 -3.36
N GLN A 420 -25.55 0.63 -2.62
CA GLN A 420 -26.01 -0.66 -3.16
C GLN A 420 -27.18 -0.54 -4.14
N ALA A 421 -28.04 0.48 -3.99
CA ALA A 421 -29.17 0.67 -4.90
C ALA A 421 -28.74 1.03 -6.34
N THR A 422 -27.49 1.44 -6.55
CA THR A 422 -26.93 1.71 -7.87
C THR A 422 -26.53 0.42 -8.60
N GLY A 423 -26.07 -0.59 -7.87
CA GLY A 423 -25.43 -1.79 -8.41
C GLY A 423 -24.02 -1.56 -8.97
N GLU A 424 -23.48 -0.33 -8.89
CA GLU A 424 -22.16 0.00 -9.46
C GLU A 424 -21.01 -0.43 -8.55
N ALA A 425 -21.27 -0.52 -7.25
CA ALA A 425 -20.26 -0.83 -6.23
C ALA A 425 -20.33 -2.28 -5.75
N ASP A 426 -21.21 -3.12 -6.31
CA ASP A 426 -21.55 -4.43 -5.77
C ASP A 426 -20.30 -5.31 -5.53
N ASP A 427 -19.37 -5.30 -6.49
CA ASP A 427 -18.14 -6.09 -6.46
C ASP A 427 -16.97 -5.45 -5.70
N LEU A 428 -17.07 -4.17 -5.32
CA LEU A 428 -16.00 -3.47 -4.61
C LEU A 428 -15.68 -4.15 -3.27
N ARG A 429 -14.40 -4.45 -3.03
CA ARG A 429 -13.90 -5.01 -1.79
C ARG A 429 -13.76 -3.95 -0.70
N VAL A 430 -14.30 -4.25 0.48
CA VAL A 430 -14.39 -3.35 1.64
C VAL A 430 -14.24 -4.13 2.93
N THR A 431 -13.82 -3.45 4.00
CA THR A 431 -13.73 -4.09 5.32
C THR A 431 -15.10 -4.23 5.98
N SER A 432 -15.32 -5.38 6.60
CA SER A 432 -16.44 -5.67 7.50
C SER A 432 -16.19 -5.21 8.95
N ALA A 433 -14.96 -4.78 9.28
CA ALA A 433 -14.62 -4.28 10.61
C ALA A 433 -15.13 -2.85 10.88
N MET A 434 -15.66 -2.17 9.86
CA MET A 434 -16.20 -0.81 9.95
C MET A 434 -17.63 -0.71 9.42
N GLY A 435 -18.38 0.28 9.89
CA GLY A 435 -19.71 0.61 9.35
C GLY A 435 -20.90 0.06 10.13
N ASP A 436 -20.70 -0.88 11.07
CA ASP A 436 -21.71 -1.37 12.02
C ASP A 436 -21.48 -0.78 13.43
N ALA A 437 -21.74 0.52 13.59
CA ALA A 437 -21.38 1.26 14.80
C ALA A 437 -22.16 0.84 16.07
N ASP A 438 -23.32 0.19 15.93
CA ASP A 438 -24.12 -0.31 17.06
C ASP A 438 -24.06 -1.83 17.25
N GLY A 439 -23.27 -2.53 16.43
CA GLY A 439 -23.00 -3.96 16.52
C GLY A 439 -24.23 -4.83 16.26
N ASN A 440 -25.15 -4.36 15.41
CA ASN A 440 -26.41 -5.03 15.14
C ASN A 440 -26.37 -5.89 13.85
N GLY A 441 -25.27 -5.86 13.10
CA GLY A 441 -25.06 -6.54 11.83
C GLY A 441 -25.61 -5.79 10.61
N GLU A 442 -26.08 -4.54 10.76
CA GLU A 442 -26.55 -3.67 9.70
C GLU A 442 -25.62 -2.47 9.54
N TYR A 443 -25.08 -2.28 8.33
CA TYR A 443 -24.03 -1.31 8.04
C TYR A 443 -24.59 0.01 7.49
N ASP A 444 -24.00 1.12 7.95
CA ASP A 444 -24.41 2.47 7.55
C ASP A 444 -23.67 2.99 6.30
N ALA A 445 -22.44 2.53 6.06
CA ALA A 445 -21.54 2.94 4.99
C ALA A 445 -20.54 1.83 4.64
N ALA A 446 -19.87 1.97 3.49
CA ALA A 446 -18.81 1.09 3.00
C ALA A 446 -17.42 1.73 3.18
N TYR A 447 -16.42 0.91 3.50
CA TYR A 447 -15.05 1.33 3.81
C TYR A 447 -14.07 0.52 2.96
N ALA A 448 -13.63 1.10 1.85
CA ALA A 448 -12.61 0.53 0.98
C ALA A 448 -11.21 0.69 1.58
N TYR A 449 -10.35 -0.28 1.31
CA TYR A 449 -9.00 -0.35 1.82
C TYR A 449 -8.07 0.75 1.27
N GLY A 450 -7.02 1.07 2.03
CA GLY A 450 -5.87 1.88 1.61
C GLY A 450 -6.13 3.35 1.29
N ALA A 451 -7.37 3.81 1.17
CA ALA A 451 -7.69 5.17 0.73
C ALA A 451 -7.08 5.61 -0.62
N ARG A 452 -6.26 4.78 -1.29
CA ARG A 452 -5.70 4.98 -2.64
C ARG A 452 -4.91 6.28 -2.78
N SER A 453 -4.15 6.64 -1.75
CA SER A 453 -3.39 7.90 -1.68
C SER A 453 -2.12 7.75 -0.84
N PHE A 454 -1.28 8.79 -0.86
CA PHE A 454 -0.34 9.03 0.23
C PHE A 454 -0.82 10.20 1.08
N THR A 455 -0.44 10.20 2.36
CA THR A 455 -0.88 11.23 3.33
C THR A 455 0.32 11.83 4.05
N ILE A 456 0.28 13.14 4.28
CA ILE A 456 1.19 13.85 5.19
C ILE A 456 0.44 14.18 6.47
N TRP A 457 1.02 13.81 7.61
CA TRP A 457 0.49 14.02 8.95
C TRP A 457 1.39 14.98 9.72
N ASP A 458 0.81 15.68 10.69
CA ASP A 458 1.62 16.29 11.75
C ASP A 458 2.09 15.23 12.77
N GLN A 459 3.00 15.62 13.65
CA GLN A 459 3.56 14.78 14.72
C GLN A 459 2.54 14.16 15.71
N ASN A 460 1.25 14.50 15.62
CA ASN A 460 0.19 13.93 16.47
C ASN A 460 -0.79 13.07 15.66
N GLY A 461 -0.49 12.74 14.40
CA GLY A 461 -1.37 11.95 13.54
C GLY A 461 -2.54 12.74 12.96
N LEU A 462 -2.45 14.07 12.84
CA LEU A 462 -3.48 14.88 12.17
C LEU A 462 -3.12 15.12 10.70
N VAL A 463 -4.09 14.90 9.80
CA VAL A 463 -3.91 15.12 8.35
C VAL A 463 -3.51 16.57 8.06
N VAL A 464 -2.41 16.73 7.33
CA VAL A 464 -1.90 17.98 6.79
C VAL A 464 -2.18 18.08 5.29
N TYR A 465 -1.95 16.98 4.57
CA TYR A 465 -2.20 16.84 3.14
C TYR A 465 -2.57 15.39 2.81
N ASP A 466 -3.44 15.18 1.83
CA ASP A 466 -3.75 13.88 1.23
C ASP A 466 -3.79 14.08 -0.28
N SER A 467 -3.25 13.13 -1.06
CA SER A 467 -3.22 13.23 -2.52
C SER A 467 -4.57 13.04 -3.21
N GLY A 468 -5.65 12.83 -2.46
CA GLY A 468 -7.00 12.72 -2.99
C GLY A 468 -7.15 11.53 -3.93
N ASP A 469 -7.49 11.81 -5.18
CA ASP A 469 -7.64 10.86 -6.28
C ASP A 469 -6.50 10.97 -7.31
N ASP A 470 -5.36 11.56 -6.93
CA ASP A 470 -4.26 11.79 -7.86
C ASP A 470 -3.75 10.46 -8.47
N PHE A 471 -3.61 9.41 -7.67
CA PHE A 471 -2.99 8.15 -8.12
C PHE A 471 -3.87 7.48 -9.17
N GLU A 472 -5.16 7.32 -8.88
CA GLU A 472 -6.21 6.87 -9.81
C GLU A 472 -6.18 7.66 -11.12
N ARG A 473 -6.28 8.99 -11.02
CA ARG A 473 -6.44 9.83 -12.21
C ARG A 473 -5.18 9.89 -13.07
N ILE A 474 -4.01 9.92 -12.44
CA ILE A 474 -2.74 10.04 -13.15
C ILE A 474 -2.45 8.72 -13.86
N THR A 475 -2.52 7.56 -13.17
CA THR A 475 -2.28 6.26 -13.83
C THR A 475 -3.27 6.02 -14.96
N ALA A 476 -4.57 6.26 -14.76
CA ALA A 476 -5.58 6.15 -15.80
C ALA A 476 -5.30 7.10 -16.99
N SER A 477 -4.81 8.31 -16.73
CA SER A 477 -4.48 9.27 -17.80
C SER A 477 -3.26 8.87 -18.63
N VAL A 478 -2.30 8.17 -18.02
CA VAL A 478 -1.06 7.72 -18.67
C VAL A 478 -1.30 6.40 -19.41
N HIS A 479 -2.00 5.45 -18.79
CA HIS A 479 -2.09 4.06 -19.24
C HIS A 479 -3.42 3.69 -19.89
N GLY A 480 -4.45 4.53 -19.78
CA GLY A 480 -5.76 4.25 -20.37
C GLY A 480 -6.33 2.96 -19.82
N ALA A 481 -6.60 1.99 -20.71
CA ALA A 481 -7.14 0.68 -20.32
C ALA A 481 -6.15 -0.23 -19.56
N GLN A 482 -4.86 0.13 -19.52
CA GLN A 482 -3.81 -0.63 -18.84
C GLN A 482 -3.47 -0.03 -17.46
N PHE A 483 -4.39 0.68 -16.82
CA PHE A 483 -4.22 1.18 -15.45
C PHE A 483 -4.69 0.11 -14.44
N ASN A 484 -4.35 0.25 -13.16
CA ASN A 484 -4.78 -0.67 -12.08
C ASN A 484 -4.56 -2.18 -12.43
N ASN A 485 -3.42 -2.52 -13.03
CA ASN A 485 -3.00 -3.93 -13.17
C ASN A 485 -2.61 -4.51 -11.81
N GLY A 486 -2.61 -5.84 -11.70
CA GLY A 486 -1.94 -6.57 -10.64
C GLY A 486 -0.41 -6.45 -10.71
N ASP A 487 0.25 -6.98 -9.69
CA ASP A 487 1.70 -7.08 -9.53
C ASP A 487 2.33 -8.17 -10.39
N ASP A 488 1.65 -9.29 -10.60
CA ASP A 488 2.19 -10.49 -11.25
C ASP A 488 1.68 -10.72 -12.68
N GLU A 489 0.60 -10.05 -13.09
CA GLU A 489 0.03 -10.14 -14.43
C GLU A 489 -0.39 -8.75 -14.96
N ASN A 490 -0.21 -8.56 -16.27
CA ASN A 490 -0.83 -7.45 -17.00
C ASN A 490 -2.25 -7.82 -17.41
N ALA A 491 -3.19 -7.57 -16.52
CA ALA A 491 -4.62 -7.52 -16.78
C ALA A 491 -5.13 -6.15 -16.35
N GLY A 492 -5.23 -5.22 -17.30
CA GLY A 492 -5.65 -3.84 -17.00
C GLY A 492 -7.00 -3.82 -16.28
N ASP A 493 -7.18 -2.87 -15.35
CA ASP A 493 -8.39 -2.67 -14.54
C ASP A 493 -8.65 -3.74 -13.45
N SER A 494 -7.84 -4.79 -13.38
CA SER A 494 -8.04 -5.92 -12.44
C SER A 494 -7.96 -5.56 -10.95
N ARG A 495 -7.42 -4.39 -10.60
CA ARG A 495 -7.35 -3.91 -9.20
C ARG A 495 -8.42 -2.87 -8.86
N SER A 496 -9.22 -2.40 -9.80
CA SER A 496 -10.20 -1.32 -9.57
C SER A 496 -11.29 -1.68 -8.56
N GLU A 497 -11.87 -2.89 -8.63
CA GLU A 497 -12.81 -3.38 -7.62
C GLU A 497 -12.14 -3.88 -6.32
N ASN A 498 -10.80 -3.92 -6.29
CA ASN A 498 -10.00 -4.31 -5.13
C ASN A 498 -9.48 -3.05 -4.39
N LYS A 499 -8.16 -2.93 -4.26
CA LYS A 499 -7.48 -1.83 -3.54
C LYS A 499 -6.95 -0.74 -4.49
N GLY A 500 -7.10 -0.90 -5.81
CA GLY A 500 -6.80 0.11 -6.82
C GLY A 500 -5.28 0.34 -7.02
N PRO A 501 -4.77 1.58 -6.81
CA PRO A 501 -3.35 1.88 -7.01
C PRO A 501 -2.36 1.28 -6.01
N GLU A 502 -2.77 0.90 -4.80
CA GLU A 502 -1.93 0.22 -3.77
C GLU A 502 -0.52 0.84 -3.60
N PRO A 503 -0.44 2.07 -3.05
CA PRO A 503 0.84 2.70 -2.73
C PRO A 503 1.49 2.03 -1.53
N GLU A 504 2.72 1.58 -1.71
CA GLU A 504 3.42 0.67 -0.80
C GLU A 504 4.74 1.30 -0.35
N ALA A 505 5.76 1.21 -1.19
CA ALA A 505 7.07 1.74 -0.86
C ALA A 505 7.12 3.27 -0.79
N LEU A 506 7.77 3.83 0.23
CA LEU A 506 7.90 5.28 0.40
C LEU A 506 9.30 5.70 0.88
N THR A 507 9.83 6.77 0.28
CA THR A 507 11.00 7.47 0.84
C THR A 507 10.94 8.98 0.60
N VAL A 508 11.71 9.74 1.37
CA VAL A 508 11.82 11.20 1.23
C VAL A 508 13.28 11.60 1.03
N GLY A 509 13.52 12.47 0.05
CA GLY A 509 14.87 12.90 -0.33
C GLY A 509 14.96 14.38 -0.66
N GLN A 510 16.13 14.98 -0.46
CA GLN A 510 16.40 16.37 -0.84
C GLN A 510 17.18 16.45 -2.15
N VAL A 511 16.61 17.14 -3.14
CA VAL A 511 17.25 17.43 -4.43
C VAL A 511 17.41 18.94 -4.57
N GLY A 512 18.65 19.41 -4.44
CA GLY A 512 18.94 20.84 -4.33
C GLY A 512 18.29 21.45 -3.08
N ASP A 513 17.47 22.49 -3.26
CA ASP A 513 16.75 23.15 -2.16
C ASP A 513 15.34 22.58 -1.92
N ARG A 514 14.95 21.52 -2.64
CA ARG A 514 13.60 20.95 -2.60
C ARG A 514 13.60 19.57 -1.94
N THR A 515 12.57 19.30 -1.16
CA THR A 515 12.29 17.98 -0.58
C THR A 515 11.22 17.29 -1.41
N TYR A 516 11.48 16.05 -1.80
CA TYR A 516 10.58 15.23 -2.60
C TYR A 516 10.21 13.96 -1.85
N ALA A 517 8.93 13.58 -1.91
CA ALA A 517 8.46 12.25 -1.53
C ALA A 517 8.37 11.39 -2.79
N PHE A 518 8.90 10.17 -2.73
CA PHE A 518 8.85 9.15 -3.77
C PHE A 518 7.98 8.01 -3.24
N ILE A 519 6.91 7.67 -3.97
CA ILE A 519 5.91 6.68 -3.57
C ILE A 519 5.82 5.63 -4.67
N GLY A 520 6.23 4.40 -4.38
CA GLY A 520 6.01 3.23 -5.23
C GLY A 520 4.58 2.73 -5.09
N THR A 521 4.01 2.22 -6.18
CA THR A 521 2.78 1.43 -6.15
C THR A 521 3.15 -0.02 -6.43
N GLU A 522 2.86 -0.91 -5.50
CA GLU A 522 3.22 -2.32 -5.58
C GLU A 522 2.67 -2.94 -6.87
N ARG A 523 1.36 -2.80 -7.10
CA ARG A 523 0.70 -3.42 -8.25
C ARG A 523 1.17 -2.87 -9.59
N MET A 524 0.77 -1.65 -9.95
CA MET A 524 1.12 -1.06 -11.24
C MET A 524 2.64 -0.95 -11.47
N GLY A 525 3.47 -0.97 -10.43
CA GLY A 525 4.93 -0.86 -10.53
C GLY A 525 5.43 0.55 -10.84
N GLY A 526 4.57 1.56 -10.69
CA GLY A 526 4.92 2.97 -10.91
C GLY A 526 5.52 3.63 -9.67
N ILE A 527 6.21 4.75 -9.88
CA ILE A 527 6.73 5.63 -8.83
C ILE A 527 6.18 7.03 -9.06
N PHE A 528 5.40 7.51 -8.10
CA PHE A 528 4.94 8.88 -8.04
C PHE A 528 5.94 9.74 -7.27
N VAL A 529 6.13 10.99 -7.74
CA VAL A 529 6.99 11.94 -7.06
C VAL A 529 6.26 13.24 -6.79
N TYR A 530 6.36 13.75 -5.57
CA TYR A 530 5.75 15.00 -5.13
C TYR A 530 6.78 15.91 -4.48
N ASP A 531 6.77 17.19 -4.83
CA ASP A 531 7.48 18.23 -4.07
C ASP A 531 6.71 18.49 -2.76
N VAL A 532 7.33 18.10 -1.65
CA VAL A 532 6.81 18.26 -0.28
C VAL A 532 7.60 19.30 0.53
N THR A 533 8.39 20.13 -0.14
CA THR A 533 9.20 21.20 0.48
C THR A 533 8.38 22.08 1.41
N ASN A 534 7.10 22.31 1.08
CA ASN A 534 6.11 22.87 1.98
C ASN A 534 4.98 21.85 2.15
N PRO A 535 4.80 21.23 3.33
CA PRO A 535 3.78 20.20 3.54
C PRO A 535 2.35 20.72 3.36
N TYR A 536 2.15 22.05 3.36
CA TYR A 536 0.85 22.69 3.14
C TYR A 536 0.64 23.18 1.68
N ASP A 537 1.59 22.92 0.78
CA ASP A 537 1.55 23.30 -0.64
C ASP A 537 2.28 22.26 -1.49
N VAL A 538 1.83 21.00 -1.36
CA VAL A 538 2.38 19.85 -2.06
C VAL A 538 2.03 19.92 -3.55
N GLN A 539 2.98 19.56 -4.41
CA GLN A 539 2.81 19.59 -5.87
C GLN A 539 3.28 18.27 -6.49
N PHE A 540 2.45 17.65 -7.34
CA PHE A 540 2.87 16.54 -8.19
C PHE A 540 4.05 16.97 -9.07
N ALA A 541 5.09 16.16 -9.11
CA ALA A 541 6.33 16.46 -9.79
C ALA A 541 6.62 15.52 -10.97
N GLU A 542 6.42 14.21 -10.82
CA GLU A 542 6.73 13.22 -11.87
C GLU A 542 6.01 11.89 -11.61
N TYR A 543 5.79 11.10 -12.67
CA TYR A 543 5.41 9.70 -12.58
C TYR A 543 6.27 8.87 -13.54
N VAL A 544 6.95 7.85 -13.03
CA VAL A 544 7.78 6.94 -13.83
C VAL A 544 7.41 5.48 -13.60
N ILE A 545 7.67 4.64 -14.60
CA ILE A 545 7.45 3.20 -14.55
C ILE A 545 8.46 2.51 -15.47
N ASN A 546 8.90 1.31 -15.10
CA ASN A 546 9.78 0.46 -15.90
C ASN A 546 9.16 -0.92 -16.10
N ARG A 547 7.95 -0.95 -16.65
CA ARG A 547 7.17 -2.16 -16.91
C ARG A 547 6.62 -2.15 -18.34
N ASP A 548 6.73 -3.27 -19.03
CA ASP A 548 5.97 -3.54 -20.25
C ASP A 548 4.55 -3.94 -19.83
N LEU A 549 3.57 -3.10 -20.15
CA LEU A 549 2.16 -3.30 -19.78
C LEU A 549 1.38 -4.12 -20.82
N THR A 550 2.05 -4.75 -21.79
CA THR A 550 1.37 -5.58 -22.79
C THR A 550 0.51 -6.64 -22.10
N GLU A 551 -0.79 -6.58 -22.38
CA GLU A 551 -1.83 -7.46 -21.84
C GLU A 551 -1.47 -8.96 -21.97
N GLY A 552 -1.69 -9.72 -20.89
CA GLY A 552 -1.48 -11.16 -20.80
C GLY A 552 -0.02 -11.60 -20.66
N LEU A 553 0.92 -10.67 -20.48
CA LEU A 553 2.25 -11.01 -19.96
C LEU A 553 2.20 -11.13 -18.44
N THR A 554 2.97 -12.05 -17.89
CA THR A 554 3.02 -12.33 -16.44
C THR A 554 4.43 -12.18 -15.88
N SER A 555 4.59 -12.38 -14.57
CA SER A 555 5.87 -12.39 -13.84
C SER A 555 6.82 -13.51 -14.30
N ASP A 556 6.33 -14.50 -15.04
CA ASP A 556 7.15 -15.51 -15.72
C ASP A 556 7.85 -14.96 -16.99
N ASP A 557 7.37 -13.83 -17.53
CA ASP A 557 7.96 -13.12 -18.66
C ASP A 557 8.92 -12.00 -18.19
N VAL A 558 9.81 -11.56 -19.09
CA VAL A 558 10.68 -10.40 -18.81
C VAL A 558 9.93 -9.11 -19.11
N ILE A 559 9.13 -8.65 -18.15
CA ILE A 559 8.29 -7.46 -18.30
C ILE A 559 8.77 -6.22 -17.53
N GLY A 560 9.92 -6.29 -16.88
CA GLY A 560 10.52 -5.13 -16.22
C GLY A 560 10.46 -5.26 -14.70
N ASP A 561 10.14 -4.16 -14.03
CA ASP A 561 10.11 -4.03 -12.59
C ASP A 561 8.65 -4.19 -12.09
N LEU A 562 8.44 -5.10 -11.13
CA LEU A 562 7.14 -5.50 -10.58
C LEU A 562 7.19 -5.48 -9.05
N ALA A 563 6.14 -5.01 -8.39
CA ALA A 563 6.04 -4.86 -6.94
C ALA A 563 7.19 -4.06 -6.29
N PRO A 564 7.31 -2.74 -6.58
CA PRO A 564 8.22 -1.87 -5.84
C PRO A 564 7.85 -1.84 -4.36
N GLU A 565 8.73 -2.41 -3.54
CA GLU A 565 8.45 -2.73 -2.14
C GLU A 565 9.26 -1.87 -1.18
N SER A 566 10.46 -1.46 -1.60
CA SER A 566 11.26 -0.53 -0.82
C SER A 566 12.00 0.47 -1.69
N LEU A 567 12.13 1.68 -1.14
CA LEU A 567 12.79 2.80 -1.80
C LEU A 567 13.87 3.38 -0.88
N VAL A 568 15.07 3.59 -1.43
CA VAL A 568 16.15 4.31 -0.74
C VAL A 568 16.61 5.47 -1.59
N PHE A 569 16.44 6.67 -1.04
CA PHE A 569 17.03 7.88 -1.59
C PHE A 569 18.52 7.96 -1.26
N VAL A 570 19.35 8.18 -2.27
CA VAL A 570 20.79 8.41 -2.13
C VAL A 570 21.10 9.85 -2.54
N SER A 571 21.71 10.61 -1.64
CA SER A 571 22.06 12.01 -1.89
C SER A 571 23.09 12.13 -3.03
N ALA A 572 23.19 13.32 -3.65
CA ALA A 572 24.25 13.58 -4.63
C ALA A 572 25.67 13.45 -4.04
N GLU A 573 25.83 13.66 -2.74
CA GLU A 573 27.12 13.55 -2.04
C GLU A 573 27.55 12.10 -1.86
N ASP A 574 26.59 11.22 -1.55
CA ASP A 574 26.83 9.79 -1.30
C ASP A 574 26.82 8.96 -2.59
N SER A 575 26.28 9.53 -3.67
CA SER A 575 26.16 8.86 -4.96
C SER A 575 27.50 8.78 -5.72
N PRO A 576 27.84 7.63 -6.33
CA PRO A 576 29.07 7.44 -7.10
C PRO A 576 29.12 8.30 -8.37
N SER A 577 27.96 8.72 -8.87
CA SER A 577 27.82 9.55 -10.08
C SER A 577 27.79 11.05 -9.76
N GLY A 578 27.68 11.44 -8.48
CA GLY A 578 27.54 12.83 -8.05
C GLY A 578 26.18 13.45 -8.35
N VAL A 579 25.18 12.64 -8.71
CA VAL A 579 23.77 13.04 -8.85
C VAL A 579 22.91 12.20 -7.91
N PRO A 580 21.79 12.73 -7.36
CA PRO A 580 20.93 11.96 -6.48
C PRO A 580 20.41 10.71 -7.19
N LEU A 581 20.27 9.62 -6.45
CA LEU A 581 19.72 8.36 -6.94
C LEU A 581 18.51 7.94 -6.10
N LEU A 582 17.64 7.14 -6.71
CA LEU A 582 16.63 6.34 -6.03
C LEU A 582 16.93 4.87 -6.33
N VAL A 583 17.18 4.09 -5.29
CA VAL A 583 17.34 2.63 -5.38
C VAL A 583 16.00 2.00 -5.02
N VAL A 584 15.53 1.09 -5.87
CA VAL A 584 14.19 0.49 -5.80
C VAL A 584 14.33 -1.01 -5.73
N GLY A 585 13.81 -1.64 -4.68
CA GLY A 585 13.60 -3.08 -4.60
C GLY A 585 12.26 -3.46 -5.21
N ASN A 586 12.22 -4.49 -6.06
CA ASN A 586 11.03 -4.90 -6.81
C ASN A 586 10.82 -6.40 -6.63
N GLU A 587 9.93 -6.80 -5.74
CA GLU A 587 9.99 -8.12 -5.11
C GLU A 587 9.46 -9.28 -5.97
N VAL A 588 8.39 -9.05 -6.73
CA VAL A 588 7.82 -10.03 -7.66
C VAL A 588 8.78 -10.29 -8.82
N SER A 589 9.41 -9.22 -9.34
CA SER A 589 10.41 -9.33 -10.42
C SER A 589 11.81 -9.75 -9.93
N GLY A 590 12.05 -9.74 -8.62
CA GLY A 590 13.34 -9.97 -7.98
C GLY A 590 14.46 -9.05 -8.47
N THR A 591 14.13 -7.79 -8.73
CA THR A 591 15.07 -6.83 -9.34
C THR A 591 15.35 -5.63 -8.46
N VAL A 592 16.58 -5.12 -8.55
CA VAL A 592 16.98 -3.85 -7.94
C VAL A 592 17.29 -2.86 -9.05
N THR A 593 16.55 -1.76 -9.10
CA THR A 593 16.69 -0.72 -10.12
C THR A 593 17.22 0.57 -9.50
N VAL A 594 18.19 1.20 -10.19
CA VAL A 594 18.80 2.46 -9.77
C VAL A 594 18.40 3.55 -10.75
N TRP A 595 17.59 4.48 -10.27
CA TRP A 595 17.17 5.67 -11.00
C TRP A 595 18.07 6.84 -10.62
N GLN A 596 18.56 7.61 -11.60
CA GLN A 596 19.12 8.94 -11.34
C GLN A 596 18.02 9.98 -11.32
N ILE A 597 18.15 11.00 -10.49
CA ILE A 597 17.21 12.12 -10.40
C ILE A 597 17.89 13.38 -10.92
N ASN A 598 17.45 13.86 -12.08
CA ASN A 598 17.95 15.06 -12.73
C ASN A 598 17.13 16.27 -12.32
N GLN A 599 17.80 17.38 -11.96
CA GLN A 599 17.12 18.66 -11.75
C GLN A 599 16.87 19.37 -13.09
N LEU A 600 15.65 19.87 -13.31
CA LEU A 600 15.22 20.55 -14.55
C LEU A 600 15.48 22.07 -14.58
#